data_AF-V4Y408-F1
#
_entry.id   AF-V4Y408-F1
#
_cell.length_a   1.000
_cell.length_b   1.000
_cell.length_c   1.000
_cell.angle_alpha   90.00
_cell.angle_beta   90.00
_cell.angle_gamma   90.00
#
_symmetry.space_group_name_H-M   'P 1'
#
loop_
_entity.id
_entity.type
_entity.pdbx_description
1 polymer ?
#
loop_
_entity_poly.entity_id
_entity_poly.type
_entity_poly.pdbx_seq_one_letter_code
_entity_poly.pdbx_strand_id
1 'polypeptide(L)' 'MRSESEIHDRLAELEAAYDAQDPPTSPTEDEAEIAVLRAIEELEWVLGEREADGSFTR' A
#
# COMPACT_ATOMS: atom_id res chain seq x y z
N MET A 1 -12.61 5.14 2.62
CA MET A 1 -11.33 4.40 2.64
C MET A 1 -11.62 2.94 2.46
N ARG A 2 -10.68 2.22 1.85
CA ARG A 2 -10.70 0.76 1.92
C ARG A 2 -10.43 0.30 3.34
N SER A 3 -10.83 -0.92 3.66
CA SER A 3 -10.46 -1.58 4.92
C SER A 3 -9.01 -2.05 4.89
N GLU A 4 -8.42 -2.26 6.07
CA GLU A 4 -7.03 -2.73 6.24
C GLU A 4 -6.75 -4.03 5.46
N SER A 5 -7.68 -5.01 5.49
CA SER A 5 -7.51 -6.27 4.76
C SER A 5 -7.51 -6.06 3.25
N GLU A 6 -8.39 -5.18 2.73
CA GLU A 6 -8.45 -4.86 1.31
C GLU A 6 -7.18 -4.15 0.82
N ILE A 7 -6.50 -3.39 1.68
CA ILE A 7 -5.24 -2.71 1.35
C ILE A 7 -4.08 -3.73 1.35
N HIS A 8 -4.05 -4.65 2.32
CA HIS A 8 -3.05 -5.72 2.37
C HIS A 8 -3.12 -6.64 1.14
N ASP A 9 -4.33 -7.08 0.76
CA ASP A 9 -4.53 -7.93 -0.41
C ASP A 9 -4.05 -7.23 -1.69
N ARG A 10 -4.36 -5.93 -1.82
CA ARG A 10 -3.91 -5.09 -2.93
C ARG A 10 -2.39 -4.92 -2.97
N LEU A 11 -1.74 -4.77 -1.81
CA LEU A 11 -0.28 -4.62 -1.73
C LEU A 11 0.42 -5.87 -2.26
N ALA A 12 -0.05 -7.05 -1.84
CA ALA A 12 0.51 -8.33 -2.26
C ALA A 12 0.37 -8.56 -3.78
N GLU A 13 -0.75 -8.16 -4.37
CA GLU A 13 -0.95 -8.22 -5.83
C GLU A 13 0.02 -7.30 -6.58
N LEU A 14 0.24 -6.08 -6.08
CA LEU A 14 1.12 -5.10 -6.70
C LEU A 14 2.59 -5.50 -6.59
N GLU A 15 3.01 -6.00 -5.43
CA GLU A 15 4.37 -6.48 -5.18
C GLU A 15 4.70 -7.68 -6.09
N ALA A 16 3.79 -8.64 -6.21
CA ALA A 16 3.96 -9.76 -7.15
C ALA A 16 4.01 -9.32 -8.62
N ALA A 17 3.25 -8.29 -9.00
CA ALA A 17 3.28 -7.74 -10.35
C ALA A 17 4.57 -6.96 -10.65
N TYR A 18 5.14 -6.31 -9.65
CA TYR A 18 6.44 -5.64 -9.72
C TYR A 18 7.57 -6.67 -9.84
N ASP A 19 7.61 -7.65 -8.94
CA ASP A 19 8.65 -8.70 -8.91
C ASP A 19 8.69 -9.55 -10.18
N ALA A 20 7.56 -9.69 -10.89
CA ALA A 20 7.47 -10.45 -12.13
C ALA A 20 8.17 -9.79 -13.34
N GLN A 21 8.66 -8.55 -13.22
CA GLN A 21 9.16 -7.73 -14.34
C GLN A 21 10.70 -7.59 -14.43
N ASP A 22 11.50 -8.43 -13.77
CA ASP A 22 12.98 -8.35 -13.78
C ASP A 22 13.62 -8.98 -15.07
N PRO A 23 14.53 -8.30 -15.84
CA PRO A 23 15.33 -7.11 -15.49
C PRO A 23 14.69 -5.75 -15.80
N PRO A 24 15.03 -4.68 -15.04
CA PRO A 24 14.34 -3.39 -15.07
C PRO A 24 14.82 -2.52 -16.22
N THR A 25 13.92 -1.79 -16.86
CA THR A 25 14.12 -0.55 -17.66
C THR A 25 12.89 -0.26 -18.52
N SER A 26 11.74 0.04 -17.91
CA SER A 26 10.68 0.73 -18.65
C SER A 26 9.91 1.74 -17.79
N PRO A 27 9.47 2.87 -18.37
CA PRO A 27 8.65 3.88 -17.68
C PRO A 27 7.35 3.34 -17.04
N THR A 28 6.95 2.13 -17.40
CA THR A 28 5.81 1.41 -16.81
C THR A 28 6.07 0.96 -15.36
N GLU A 29 7.32 0.80 -14.95
CA GLU A 29 7.69 0.55 -13.54
C GLU A 29 7.38 1.76 -12.65
N ASP A 30 7.51 3.00 -13.15
CA ASP A 30 7.23 4.21 -12.37
C ASP A 30 5.76 4.25 -11.91
N GLU A 31 4.81 3.83 -12.75
CA GLU A 31 3.39 3.83 -12.39
C GLU A 31 3.04 2.73 -11.37
N ALA A 32 3.67 1.57 -11.50
CA ALA A 32 3.50 0.46 -10.55
C ALA A 32 4.11 0.81 -9.19
N GLU A 33 5.32 1.37 -9.18
CA GLU A 33 6.00 1.87 -7.99
C GLU A 33 5.16 2.98 -7.30
N ILE A 34 4.65 3.95 -8.07
CA ILE A 34 3.75 4.98 -7.54
C ILE A 34 2.48 4.37 -6.94
N ALA A 35 1.92 3.32 -7.55
CA ALA A 35 0.73 2.64 -7.03
C ALA A 35 1.01 1.92 -5.71
N VAL A 36 2.18 1.29 -5.58
CA VAL A 36 2.65 0.65 -4.33
C VAL A 36 2.84 1.70 -3.24
N LEU A 37 3.59 2.78 -3.53
CA LEU A 37 3.87 3.84 -2.57
C LEU A 37 2.59 4.52 -2.05
N ARG A 38 1.60 4.77 -2.92
CA ARG A 38 0.30 5.31 -2.50
C ARG A 38 -0.50 4.36 -1.62
N ALA A 39 -0.40 3.05 -1.87
CA ALA A 39 -1.09 2.05 -1.06
C ALA A 39 -0.44 1.95 0.34
N ILE A 40 0.88 2.08 0.43
CA ILE A 40 1.61 2.18 1.71
C ILE A 40 1.15 3.42 2.49
N GLU A 41 1.11 4.59 1.86
CA GLU A 41 0.66 5.84 2.50
C GLU A 41 -0.80 5.74 3.01
N GLU A 42 -1.70 5.12 2.24
CA GLU A 42 -3.09 4.87 2.67
C GLU A 42 -3.14 3.96 3.91
N LEU A 43 -2.30 2.91 3.95
CA LEU A 43 -2.22 2.00 5.10
C LEU A 43 -1.70 2.71 6.35
N GLU A 44 -0.63 3.49 6.23
CA GLU A 44 -0.06 4.26 7.34
C GLU A 44 -1.07 5.23 7.94
N TRP A 45 -1.86 5.90 7.10
CA TRP A 45 -2.92 6.77 7.58
C TRP A 45 -4.04 6.01 8.31
N VAL A 46 -4.53 4.90 7.75
CA VAL A 46 -5.56 4.06 8.39
C VAL A 46 -5.11 3.55 9.77
N LEU A 47 -3.86 3.10 9.89
CA LEU A 47 -3.30 2.65 11.16
C LEU A 47 -3.15 3.79 12.15
N GLY A 48 -2.69 4.96 11.70
CA GLY A 48 -2.63 6.17 12.52
C GLY A 48 -3.99 6.63 13.05
N GLU A 49 -5.04 6.59 12.23
CA GLU A 49 -6.42 6.89 12.67
C GLU A 49 -6.91 5.87 13.71
N ARG A 50 -6.60 4.58 13.54
CA ARG A 50 -6.97 3.53 14.50
C ARG A 50 -6.26 3.68 15.85
N GLU A 51 -4.99 4.09 15.84
CA GLU A 51 -4.27 4.47 17.06
C GLU A 51 -4.85 5.74 17.70
N ALA A 52 -5.21 6.75 16.91
CA ALA A 52 -5.82 7.99 17.38
C ALA A 52 -7.20 7.74 18.03
N ASP A 53 -8.03 6.89 17.42
CA ASP A 53 -9.34 6.46 17.94
C ASP A 53 -9.21 5.58 19.19
N GLY A 54 -8.17 4.75 19.28
CA GLY A 54 -7.85 3.96 20.47
C GLY A 54 -7.31 4.78 21.65
N SER A 55 -6.72 5.96 21.37
CA SER A 55 -6.14 6.86 22.37
C SER A 55 -7.18 7.51 23.29
N PHE A 56 -8.44 7.64 22.83
CA PHE A 56 -9.51 8.24 23.64
C PHE A 56 -10.09 7.32 24.73
N THR A 57 -9.65 6.06 24.83
CA THR A 57 -10.21 5.07 25.77
C THR A 57 -9.25 4.64 26.89
N ARG A 58 -8.26 5.47 27.25
CA ARG A 58 -7.36 5.20 28.38
C ARG A 58 -7.43 6.25 29.48
#